data_AF-A0A354BJU5-F1
#
_entry.id   AF-A0A354BJU5-F1
#
_cell.length_a   1.000
_cell.length_b   1.000
_cell.length_c   1.000
_cell.angle_alpha   90.00
_cell.angle_beta   90.00
_cell.angle_gamma   90.00
#
_symmetry.space_group_name_H-M   'P 1'
#
loop_
_entity.id
_entity.type
_entity.pdbx_description
1 polymer ?
#
loop_
_entity_poly.entity_id
_entity_poly.type
_entity_poly.pdbx_seq_one_letter_code
_entity_poly.pdbx_strand_id
1 'polypeptide(L)'
;GDSIIPVVITVYKDRTFSFIMKTPPASDLLKKAAGVIKGSGVPQKDKVGKITRQQLNEIARKKMGDLNAADVEGAARIIEGTARSMGVVIQG
;
A
#
# COMPACT_ATOMS: atom_id res chain seq x y z
N GLY A 1 -14.27 0.60 9.88
CA GLY A 1 -13.56 -0.69 9.84
C GLY A 1 -13.05 -0.91 8.43
N ASP A 2 -12.17 -0.04 7.92
CA ASP A 2 -12.14 0.24 6.47
C ASP A 2 -10.84 -0.20 5.81
N SER A 3 -10.37 -1.42 6.06
CA SER A 3 -9.25 -2.00 5.29
C SER A 3 -9.80 -3.08 4.39
N ILE A 4 -9.81 -2.86 3.08
CA ILE A 4 -10.11 -3.91 2.10
C ILE A 4 -8.93 -4.89 2.12
N ILE A 5 -9.20 -6.17 2.34
CA ILE A 5 -8.20 -7.25 2.34
C ILE A 5 -8.34 -8.01 1.02
N PRO A 6 -7.35 -7.92 0.11
CA PRO A 6 -7.40 -8.67 -1.13
C PRO A 6 -7.21 -10.16 -0.85
N VAL A 7 -8.04 -11.00 -1.48
CA VAL A 7 -7.97 -12.46 -1.34
C VAL A 7 -7.73 -13.08 -2.72
N VAL A 8 -6.74 -13.95 -2.81
CA VAL A 8 -6.53 -14.79 -3.99
C VAL A 8 -7.17 -16.15 -3.71
N ILE A 9 -8.15 -16.55 -4.52
CA ILE A 9 -8.82 -17.84 -4.42
C ILE A 9 -8.35 -18.72 -5.58
N THR A 10 -7.88 -19.92 -5.27
CA THR A 10 -7.52 -20.95 -6.24
C THR A 10 -8.50 -22.10 -6.10
N VAL A 11 -9.19 -22.45 -7.20
CA VAL A 11 -10.18 -23.53 -7.25
C VAL A 11 -9.60 -24.70 -8.02
N TYR A 12 -9.65 -25.90 -7.44
CA TYR A 12 -9.13 -27.13 -8.03
C TYR A 12 -10.25 -27.96 -8.68
N LYS A 13 -9.87 -28.94 -9.51
CA LYS A 13 -10.83 -29.79 -10.26
C LYS A 13 -11.72 -30.66 -9.36
N ASP A 14 -11.20 -31.04 -8.20
CA ASP A 14 -11.92 -31.79 -7.17
C ASP A 14 -12.90 -30.91 -6.36
N ARG A 15 -13.10 -29.66 -6.78
CA ARG A 15 -13.94 -28.65 -6.11
C ARG A 15 -13.40 -28.22 -4.75
N THR A 16 -12.18 -28.61 -4.39
CA THR A 16 -11.48 -27.99 -3.25
C THR A 16 -11.01 -26.59 -3.65
N PHE A 17 -10.80 -25.74 -2.66
CA PHE A 17 -10.28 -24.40 -2.88
C PHE A 17 -9.26 -24.04 -1.80
N SER A 18 -8.24 -23.29 -2.20
CA SER A 18 -7.32 -22.63 -1.29
C SER A 18 -7.49 -21.12 -1.44
N PHE A 19 -7.29 -20.38 -0.35
CA PHE A 19 -7.33 -18.92 -0.40
C PHE A 19 -6.18 -18.32 0.41
N ILE A 20 -5.61 -17.24 -0.13
CA ILE A 20 -4.52 -16.49 0.51
C ILE A 20 -5.00 -15.07 0.73
N MET A 21 -5.07 -14.66 1.99
CA MET A 21 -5.34 -13.28 2.36
C MET A 21 -4.04 -12.47 2.26
N LYS A 22 -4.05 -11.43 1.44
CA LYS A 22 -2.95 -10.49 1.31
C LYS A 22 -3.15 -9.30 2.23
N THR A 23 -2.11 -8.54 2.50
CA THR A 23 -2.23 -7.28 3.22
C THR A 23 -3.00 -6.24 2.41
N PRO A 24 -3.61 -5.25 3.10
CA PRO A 24 -4.36 -4.20 2.43
C PRO A 24 -3.57 -3.49 1.31
N PRO A 25 -4.26 -2.92 0.31
CA PRO A 25 -3.63 -2.15 -0.76
C PRO A 25 -2.72 -1.05 -0.20
N ALA A 26 -1.60 -0.81 -0.88
CA ALA A 26 -0.65 0.23 -0.44
C ALA A 26 -1.33 1.60 -0.43
N SER A 27 -2.25 1.83 -1.38
CA SER A 27 -3.06 3.04 -1.45
C SER A 27 -3.91 3.28 -0.22
N ASP A 28 -4.49 2.24 0.37
CA ASP A 28 -5.38 2.40 1.53
C ASP A 28 -4.56 2.60 2.81
N LEU A 29 -3.41 1.94 2.92
CA LEU A 29 -2.45 2.19 4.00
C LEU A 29 -1.93 3.64 3.94
N LEU A 30 -1.60 4.14 2.75
CA LEU A 30 -1.14 5.51 2.53
C LEU A 30 -2.24 6.54 2.81
N LYS A 31 -3.47 6.29 2.36
CA LYS A 31 -4.64 7.15 2.68
C LYS A 31 -4.85 7.30 4.18
N LYS A 32 -4.78 6.19 4.91
CA LYS A 32 -4.93 6.18 6.37
C LYS A 32 -3.80 6.94 7.07
N ALA A 33 -2.56 6.71 6.65
CA ALA A 33 -1.42 7.41 7.23
C ALA A 33 -1.43 8.93 6.93
N ALA A 34 -1.91 9.32 5.75
CA ALA A 34 -2.03 10.73 5.35
C ALA A 34 -3.33 11.40 5.81
N GLY A 35 -4.30 10.66 6.36
CA GLY A 35 -5.61 11.17 6.77
C GLY A 35 -6.52 11.59 5.61
N VAL A 36 -6.34 11.04 4.41
CA VAL A 36 -7.06 11.44 3.18
C VAL A 36 -8.03 10.35 2.73
N ILE A 37 -9.20 10.75 2.24
CA ILE A 37 -10.24 9.81 1.77
C ILE A 37 -9.95 9.37 0.32
N LYS A 38 -9.44 10.29 -0.51
CA LYS A 38 -9.19 10.07 -1.96
C LYS A 38 -7.77 10.51 -2.34
N GLY A 39 -7.20 9.80 -3.31
CA GLY A 39 -5.95 10.21 -3.95
C GLY A 39 -6.14 11.39 -4.91
N SER A 40 -5.04 11.97 -5.35
CA SER A 40 -5.03 13.09 -6.30
C SER A 40 -5.55 12.67 -7.67
N GLY A 41 -6.41 13.50 -8.26
CA GLY A 41 -6.81 13.37 -9.67
C GLY A 41 -5.68 13.77 -10.64
N VAL A 42 -4.71 14.56 -10.16
CA VAL A 42 -3.53 15.00 -10.92
C VAL A 42 -2.28 14.89 -10.03
N PRO A 43 -1.71 13.68 -9.82
CA PRO A 43 -0.75 13.36 -8.75
C PRO A 43 0.54 14.20 -8.68
N GLN A 44 0.94 14.78 -9.81
CA GLN A 44 2.12 15.64 -9.89
C GLN A 44 1.82 17.13 -9.67
N LYS A 45 0.57 17.57 -9.87
CA LYS A 45 0.15 18.96 -9.66
C LYS A 45 -0.51 19.14 -8.29
N ASP A 46 -1.48 18.29 -7.98
CA ASP A 46 -2.27 18.40 -6.76
C ASP A 46 -1.74 17.44 -5.71
N LYS A 47 -1.11 18.00 -4.67
CA LYS A 47 -0.66 17.23 -3.50
C LYS A 47 -1.79 17.16 -2.49
N VAL A 48 -2.30 15.96 -2.26
CA VAL A 48 -3.51 15.74 -1.45
C VAL A 48 -3.21 15.30 -0.02
N GLY A 49 -1.97 14.90 0.29
CA GLY A 49 -1.59 14.46 1.64
C GLY A 49 -0.09 14.46 1.85
N LYS A 50 0.32 14.33 3.11
CA LYS A 50 1.73 14.21 3.51
C LYS A 50 1.90 13.08 4.53
N ILE A 51 3.01 12.37 4.44
CA ILE A 51 3.42 11.36 5.44
C ILE A 51 4.90 11.52 5.76
N THR A 52 5.31 11.08 6.95
CA THR A 52 6.73 11.09 7.34
C THR A 52 7.46 9.86 6.82
N ARG A 53 8.79 9.93 6.75
CA ARG A 53 9.62 8.76 6.42
C ARG A 53 9.42 7.59 7.39
N GLN A 54 9.15 7.88 8.67
CA GLN A 54 8.84 6.86 9.67
C GLN A 54 7.55 6.10 9.33
N GLN A 55 6.48 6.82 8.99
CA GLN A 55 5.20 6.22 8.59
C GLN A 55 5.35 5.39 7.31
N LEU A 56 6.15 5.86 6.34
CA LEU A 56 6.46 5.09 5.14
C LEU A 56 7.12 3.74 5.47
N ASN A 57 8.11 3.75 6.37
CA ASN A 57 8.81 2.54 6.79
C ASN A 57 7.89 1.58 7.55
N GLU A 58 6.98 2.07 8.38
CA GLU A 58 5.98 1.24 9.05
C GLU A 58 5.02 0.56 8.05
N ILE A 59 4.56 1.30 7.03
CA ILE A 59 3.74 0.74 5.96
C ILE A 59 4.51 -0.31 5.17
N ALA A 60 5.78 -0.04 4.84
CA ALA A 60 6.66 -0.96 4.14
C ALA A 60 6.86 -2.27 4.94
N ARG A 61 7.11 -2.18 6.25
CA ARG A 61 7.22 -3.36 7.13
C ARG A 61 5.93 -4.16 7.19
N LYS A 62 4.79 -3.50 7.33
CA LYS A 62 3.47 -4.17 7.36
C LYS A 62 3.18 -4.91 6.07
N LYS A 63 3.61 -4.38 4.93
CA LYS A 63 3.35 -4.93 3.61
C LYS A 63 4.46 -5.85 3.09
N MET A 64 5.58 -5.97 3.80
CA MET A 64 6.78 -6.69 3.37
C MET A 64 6.48 -8.11 2.90
N GLY A 65 5.60 -8.84 3.59
CA GLY A 65 5.22 -10.21 3.23
C GLY A 65 4.54 -10.37 1.86
N ASP A 66 3.98 -9.30 1.30
CA ASP A 66 3.34 -9.29 -0.02
C ASP A 66 4.17 -8.56 -1.10
N LEU A 67 5.33 -8.00 -0.71
CA LEU A 67 6.23 -7.31 -1.64
C LEU A 67 7.35 -8.25 -2.06
N ASN A 68 7.82 -8.06 -3.29
CA ASN A 68 9.01 -8.75 -3.80
C ASN A 68 10.30 -8.00 -3.42
N ALA A 69 10.29 -7.22 -2.34
CA ALA A 69 11.43 -6.42 -1.92
C ALA A 69 12.47 -7.28 -1.19
N ALA A 70 13.75 -7.01 -1.40
CA ALA A 70 14.84 -7.71 -0.72
C ALA A 70 15.02 -7.22 0.73
N ASP A 71 14.74 -5.94 0.99
CA ASP A 71 14.90 -5.29 2.28
C ASP A 71 13.80 -4.24 2.53
N VAL A 72 13.78 -3.70 3.75
CA VAL A 72 12.79 -2.69 4.16
C VAL A 72 12.96 -1.39 3.38
N GLU A 73 14.18 -1.05 2.94
CA GLU A 73 14.41 0.15 2.14
C GLU A 73 13.83 0.02 0.72
N GLY A 74 14.02 -1.12 0.07
CA GLY A 74 13.42 -1.46 -1.21
C GLY A 74 11.90 -1.49 -1.11
N ALA A 75 11.36 -2.05 -0.03
CA ALA A 75 9.92 -1.98 0.24
C ALA A 75 9.46 -0.52 0.39
N ALA A 76 10.18 0.32 1.13
CA ALA A 76 9.86 1.73 1.28
C ALA A 76 9.87 2.46 -0.07
N ARG A 77 10.82 2.17 -0.98
CA ARG A 77 10.86 2.73 -2.35
C ARG A 77 9.64 2.33 -3.18
N ILE A 78 9.17 1.08 -3.07
CA ILE A 78 7.96 0.60 -3.76
C ILE A 78 6.73 1.36 -3.25
N ILE A 79 6.59 1.51 -1.93
CA ILE A 79 5.49 2.27 -1.33
C ILE A 79 5.59 3.76 -1.69
N GLU A 80 6.79 4.33 -1.74
CA GLU A 80 7.06 5.70 -2.15
C GLU A 80 6.61 5.98 -3.59
N GLY A 81 6.87 5.05 -4.51
CA GLY A 81 6.34 5.13 -5.88
C GLY A 81 4.80 5.24 -5.90
N THR A 82 4.13 4.46 -5.04
CA THR A 82 2.67 4.49 -4.89
C THR A 82 2.21 5.82 -4.28
N ALA A 83 2.91 6.34 -3.26
CA ALA A 83 2.61 7.64 -2.66
C ALA A 83 2.70 8.76 -3.71
N ARG A 84 3.75 8.74 -4.54
CA ARG A 84 3.95 9.70 -5.63
C ARG A 84 2.83 9.64 -6.67
N SER A 85 2.39 8.45 -7.08
CA SER A 85 1.27 8.29 -8.03
C SER A 85 -0.08 8.65 -7.44
N MET A 86 -0.19 8.78 -6.12
CA MET A 86 -1.40 9.24 -5.43
C MET A 86 -1.39 10.73 -5.09
N GLY A 87 -0.27 11.43 -5.33
CA GLY A 87 -0.10 12.82 -4.92
C GLY A 87 0.12 12.99 -3.41
N VAL A 88 0.58 11.94 -2.72
CA VAL A 88 1.03 12.01 -1.32
C VAL A 88 2.51 12.36 -1.30
N VAL A 89 2.89 13.38 -0.55
CA VAL A 89 4.29 13.83 -0.40
C VAL A 89 4.90 13.19 0.83
N ILE A 90 6.15 12.73 0.71
CA ILE A 90 6.92 12.27 1.87
C ILE A 90 7.69 13.46 2.41
N GLN A 91 7.45 13.82 3.67
CA GLN A 91 8.30 14.74 4.42
C GLN A 91 9.47 13.96 5.01
N GLY A 92 10.67 14.38 4.62
CA GLY A 92 11.93 13.98 5.24
C GLY A 92 12.13 14.69 6.57
#